data_AF-A0A967GZC3-F1
#
_entry.id   AF-A0A967GZC3-F1
#
_cell.length_a   1.000
_cell.length_b   1.000
_cell.length_c   1.000
_cell.angle_alpha   90.00
_cell.angle_beta   90.00
_cell.angle_gamma   90.00
#
_symmetry.space_group_name_H-M   'P 1'
#
loop_
_entity.id
_entity.type
_entity.pdbx_description
1 polymer ?
#
loop_
_entity_poly.entity_id
_entity_poly.type
_entity_poly.pdbx_seq_one_letter_code
_entity_poly.pdbx_strand_id
1 'polypeptide(L)'
;YGDFEGEGTMHVVEAHPDGDSIVPNRGRSCSSGAMPFIKEKFRTFHEFAIADLAGIYSRPKLEGALKLEANELASGILLNDGSGRFEFNPLPFLAQVAPCFGLAF
;
A
#
# COMPACT_ATOMS: atom_id res chain seq x y z
N TYR A 1 -2.45 -3.60 -7.26
CA TYR A 1 -1.98 -4.95 -7.60
C TYR A 1 -2.08 -5.13 -9.11
N GLY A 2 -0.97 -5.40 -9.80
CA GLY A 2 -0.94 -5.37 -11.27
C GLY A 2 0.36 -5.90 -11.85
N ASP A 3 0.36 -6.16 -13.16
CA ASP A 3 1.56 -6.49 -13.92
C ASP A 3 2.21 -5.21 -14.47
N PHE A 4 3.20 -4.71 -13.74
CA PHE A 4 3.91 -3.47 -14.05
C PHE A 4 5.05 -3.67 -15.07
N GLU A 5 5.46 -4.92 -15.32
CA GLU A 5 6.59 -5.26 -16.19
C GLU A 5 6.14 -5.77 -17.56
N GLY A 6 4.90 -6.26 -17.68
CA GLY A 6 4.36 -6.86 -18.91
C GLY A 6 4.76 -8.32 -19.11
N GLU A 7 5.25 -8.97 -18.05
CA GLU A 7 5.75 -10.35 -18.10
C GLU A 7 4.77 -11.36 -17.46
N GLY A 8 3.58 -10.90 -17.07
CA GLY A 8 2.56 -11.71 -16.39
C GLY A 8 2.78 -11.89 -14.89
N THR A 9 3.88 -11.38 -14.33
CA THR A 9 4.14 -11.38 -12.88
C THR A 9 3.39 -10.22 -12.22
N MET A 10 2.59 -10.55 -11.22
CA MET A 10 1.77 -9.57 -10.52
C MET A 10 2.48 -9.05 -9.27
N HIS A 11 2.51 -7.73 -9.11
CA HIS A 11 3.13 -7.07 -7.96
C HIS A 11 2.11 -6.24 -7.16
N VAL A 12 2.36 -6.17 -5.84
CA VAL A 12 1.67 -5.23 -4.95
C VAL A 12 2.52 -3.97 -4.83
N VAL A 13 1.90 -2.83 -5.08
CA VAL A 13 2.49 -1.51 -4.87
C VAL A 13 1.65 -0.81 -3.81
N GLU A 14 2.30 -0.51 -2.69
CA GLU A 14 1.73 0.27 -1.59
C GLU A 14 2.07 1.75 -1.82
N ALA A 15 1.09 2.63 -1.70
CA ALA A 15 1.25 4.06 -1.94
C ALA A 15 0.38 4.89 -0.99
N HIS A 16 0.75 6.15 -0.80
CA HIS A 16 -0.01 7.12 -0.02
C HIS A 16 -0.06 8.49 -0.71
N PRO A 17 -1.05 9.34 -0.39
CA PRO A 17 -1.06 10.73 -0.83
C PRO A 17 0.07 11.53 -0.17
N ASP A 18 0.75 12.36 -0.94
CA ASP A 18 1.70 13.38 -0.48
C ASP A 18 1.45 14.68 -1.27
N GLY A 19 0.81 15.65 -0.60
CA GLY A 19 0.24 16.83 -1.26
C GLY A 19 -0.75 16.45 -2.36
N ASP A 20 -0.52 16.96 -3.58
CA ASP A 20 -1.33 16.66 -4.77
C ASP A 20 -0.89 15.39 -5.51
N SER A 21 0.16 14.71 -5.02
CA SER A 21 0.73 13.52 -5.63
C SER A 21 0.39 12.25 -4.86
N ILE A 22 0.53 11.10 -5.53
CA ILE A 22 0.56 9.79 -4.87
C ILE A 22 1.99 9.29 -5.00
N VAL A 23 2.59 8.85 -3.89
CA VAL A 23 3.99 8.40 -3.82
C VAL A 23 4.06 6.97 -3.26
N PRO A 24 5.11 6.19 -3.61
CA PRO A 24 5.24 4.83 -3.10
C PRO A 24 5.60 4.82 -1.61
N ASN A 25 5.05 3.86 -0.85
CA ASN A 25 5.48 3.59 0.53
C ASN A 25 6.88 2.94 0.58
N ARG A 26 7.20 2.12 -0.43
CA ARG A 26 8.46 1.39 -0.49
C ARG A 26 9.54 2.24 -1.14
N GLY A 27 10.71 2.28 -0.49
CA GLY A 27 11.89 2.94 -1.03
C GLY A 27 12.52 2.18 -2.21
N ARG A 28 13.39 2.89 -2.94
CA ARG A 28 14.03 2.42 -4.17
C ARG A 28 14.64 1.02 -4.07
N SER A 29 15.35 0.70 -2.98
CA SER A 29 16.02 -0.59 -2.81
C SER A 29 15.05 -1.77 -2.87
N CYS A 30 13.98 -1.73 -2.08
CA CYS A 30 12.96 -2.79 -2.07
C CYS A 30 12.24 -2.87 -3.41
N SER A 31 11.80 -1.73 -3.94
CA SER A 31 11.06 -1.67 -5.21
C SER A 31 11.89 -2.21 -6.37
N SER A 32 13.17 -1.86 -6.45
CA SER A 32 14.08 -2.37 -7.50
C SER A 32 14.49 -3.84 -7.31
N GLY A 33 14.42 -4.36 -6.08
CA GLY A 33 14.63 -5.78 -5.82
C GLY A 33 13.45 -6.63 -6.29
N ALA A 34 12.23 -6.10 -6.20
CA ALA A 34 11.02 -6.74 -6.71
C ALA A 34 10.86 -6.57 -8.22
N MET A 35 11.16 -5.39 -8.74
CA MET A 35 10.98 -4.99 -10.14
C MET A 35 12.26 -4.31 -10.67
N PRO A 36 13.17 -5.08 -11.30
CA PRO A 36 14.50 -4.59 -11.69
C PRO A 36 14.51 -3.36 -12.61
N PHE A 37 13.46 -3.16 -13.42
CA PHE A 37 13.35 -1.99 -14.33
C PHE A 37 13.45 -0.65 -13.57
N ILE A 38 13.06 -0.62 -12.30
CA ILE A 38 13.15 0.59 -11.45
C ILE A 38 14.61 1.01 -11.26
N LYS A 39 15.53 0.04 -11.16
CA LYS A 39 16.97 0.31 -11.03
C LYS A 39 17.53 0.97 -12.28
N GLU A 40 17.05 0.55 -13.44
CA GLU A 40 17.47 1.06 -14.75
C GLU A 40 16.91 2.47 -15.00
N LYS A 41 15.64 2.68 -14.63
CA LYS A 41 14.93 3.94 -14.78
C LYS A 41 15.39 5.02 -13.80
N PHE A 42 15.69 4.65 -12.56
CA PHE A 42 16.13 5.57 -11.51
C PHE A 42 17.51 5.16 -10.99
N ARG A 43 18.56 5.81 -11.49
CA ARG A 43 19.94 5.44 -11.16
C ARG A 43 20.31 5.86 -9.73
N THR A 44 19.77 6.98 -9.28
CA THR A 44 20.02 7.50 -7.92
C THR A 44 18.79 7.39 -7.02
N PHE A 45 19.01 7.40 -5.70
CA PHE A 45 17.92 7.49 -4.72
C PHE A 45 17.16 8.81 -4.81
N HIS A 46 17.85 9.90 -5.18
CA HIS A 46 17.24 11.22 -5.32
C HIS A 46 16.23 11.25 -6.48
N GLU A 47 16.61 10.73 -7.66
CA GLU A 47 15.71 10.64 -8.82
C GLU A 47 14.44 9.84 -8.49
N PHE A 48 14.56 8.75 -7.73
CA PHE A 48 13.41 7.98 -7.28
C PHE A 48 12.55 8.75 -6.28
N ALA A 49 13.17 9.46 -5.33
CA ALA A 49 12.48 10.16 -4.25
C ALA A 49 11.60 11.33 -4.71
N ILE A 50 11.95 11.95 -5.85
CA ILE A 50 11.18 13.07 -6.42
C ILE A 50 10.13 12.61 -7.44
N ALA A 51 10.04 11.32 -7.73
CA ALA A 51 9.09 10.77 -8.69
C ALA A 51 7.76 10.41 -8.00
N ASP A 52 6.65 10.79 -8.63
CA ASP A 52 5.33 10.32 -8.23
C ASP A 52 5.10 8.86 -8.69
N LEU A 53 4.02 8.25 -8.20
CA LEU A 53 3.69 6.86 -8.48
C LEU A 53 3.54 6.59 -9.99
N ALA A 54 2.93 7.53 -10.72
CA ALA A 54 2.79 7.45 -12.17
C ALA A 54 4.12 7.61 -12.89
N GLY A 55 5.01 8.48 -12.41
CA GLY A 55 6.37 8.63 -12.89
C GLY A 55 7.18 7.34 -12.74
N ILE A 56 6.94 6.55 -11.69
CA ILE A 56 7.62 5.27 -11.46
C ILE A 56 7.03 4.16 -12.34
N TYR A 57 5.72 3.93 -12.26
CA TYR A 57 5.06 2.74 -12.82
C TYR A 57 4.32 2.95 -14.14
N SER A 58 4.20 4.20 -14.61
CA SER A 58 3.36 4.66 -15.73
C SER A 58 1.86 4.66 -15.45
N ARG A 59 1.14 5.65 -16.00
CA ARG A 59 -0.32 5.76 -15.87
C ARG A 59 -1.07 4.54 -16.44
N PRO A 60 -0.77 4.04 -17.66
CA PRO A 60 -1.52 2.92 -18.23
C PRO A 60 -1.45 1.65 -17.37
N LYS A 61 -0.29 1.36 -16.78
CA LYS A 61 -0.12 0.21 -15.88
C LYS A 61 -0.89 0.38 -14.57
N LEU A 62 -0.93 1.60 -14.02
CA LEU A 62 -1.71 1.91 -12.82
C LEU A 62 -3.22 1.85 -13.07
N GLU A 63 -3.68 2.34 -14.21
CA GLU A 63 -5.09 2.29 -14.61
C GLU A 63 -5.58 0.86 -14.85
N GLY A 64 -4.72 -0.01 -15.40
CA GLY A 64 -5.00 -1.43 -15.56
C GLY A 64 -4.83 -2.29 -14.30
N ALA A 65 -4.33 -1.71 -13.20
CA ALA A 65 -4.11 -2.43 -11.95
C ALA A 65 -5.37 -2.44 -11.07
N LEU A 66 -5.55 -3.51 -10.29
CA LEU A 66 -6.53 -3.52 -9.21
C LEU A 66 -6.12 -2.49 -8.15
N LYS A 67 -6.95 -1.46 -7.98
CA LYS A 67 -6.81 -0.43 -6.93
C LYS A 67 -7.68 -0.78 -5.73
N LEU A 68 -7.06 -0.85 -4.57
CA LEU A 68 -7.71 -1.01 -3.28
C LEU A 68 -7.24 0.12 -2.38
N GLU A 69 -8.12 0.60 -1.50
CA GLU A 69 -7.85 1.69 -0.58
C GLU A 69 -8.11 1.20 0.84
N ALA A 70 -7.15 1.44 1.73
CA ALA A 70 -7.36 1.26 3.17
C ALA A 70 -8.16 2.45 3.68
N ASN A 71 -9.41 2.20 4.08
CA ASN A 71 -10.33 3.22 4.57
C ASN A 71 -10.53 3.17 6.10
N GLU A 72 -9.90 2.21 6.78
CA GLU A 72 -9.91 2.05 8.23
C GLU A 72 -8.53 1.59 8.69
N LEU A 73 -7.98 2.28 9.69
CA LEU A 73 -6.66 2.01 10.28
C LEU A 73 -6.74 1.79 11.79
N ALA A 74 -7.92 1.98 12.39
CA ALA A 74 -8.15 1.70 13.80
C ALA A 74 -8.02 0.21 14.11
N SER A 75 -7.48 -0.08 15.29
CA SER A 75 -7.65 -1.39 15.89
C SER A 75 -9.09 -1.54 16.38
N GLY A 76 -9.71 -2.68 16.11
CA GLY A 76 -11.12 -2.92 16.42
C GLY A 76 -11.48 -4.39 16.45
N ILE A 77 -12.74 -4.65 16.79
CA ILE A 77 -13.33 -5.98 16.75
C ILE A 77 -14.33 -6.06 15.60
N LEU A 78 -14.37 -7.19 14.92
CA LEU A 78 -15.42 -7.53 13.97
C LEU A 78 -16.42 -8.44 14.69
N LEU A 79 -17.58 -7.90 15.06
CA LEU A 79 -18.64 -8.63 15.75
C LEU A 79 -19.54 -9.33 14.74
N ASN A 80 -19.57 -10.67 14.78
CA ASN A 80 -20.52 -11.45 14.00
C ASN A 80 -21.91 -11.38 14.63
N ASP A 81 -22.93 -11.02 13.86
CA ASP A 81 -24.32 -10.93 14.31
C ASP A 81 -25.04 -12.29 14.41
N GLY A 82 -24.33 -13.39 14.21
CA GLY A 82 -24.86 -14.76 14.20
C GLY A 82 -25.40 -15.20 12.83
N SER A 83 -25.53 -14.29 11.86
CA SER A 83 -25.93 -14.58 10.48
C SER A 83 -24.76 -14.57 9.49
N GLY A 84 -23.54 -14.34 9.99
CA GLY A 84 -22.33 -14.22 9.16
C GLY A 84 -22.08 -12.81 8.63
N ARG A 85 -22.86 -11.81 9.09
CA ARG A 85 -22.52 -10.40 8.89
C ARG A 85 -21.65 -9.93 10.04
N PHE A 86 -20.68 -9.08 9.71
CA PHE A 86 -19.73 -8.53 10.68
C PHE A 86 -19.88 -7.02 10.78
N GLU A 87 -19.91 -6.51 12.00
CA GLU A 87 -19.87 -5.08 12.30
C GLU A 87 -18.51 -4.72 12.91
N PHE A 88 -17.83 -3.73 12.32
CA PHE A 88 -16.57 -3.22 12.86
C PHE A 88 -16.82 -2.24 13.99
N ASN A 89 -16.21 -2.51 15.15
CA ASN A 89 -16.25 -1.63 16.32
C ASN A 89 -14.82 -1.23 16.71
N PRO A 90 -14.44 0.05 16.59
CA PRO A 90 -13.10 0.50 16.94
C PRO A 90 -12.87 0.42 18.46
N LEU A 91 -11.64 0.10 18.87
CA LEU A 91 -11.24 0.13 20.28
C LEU A 91 -11.20 1.58 20.81
N PRO A 92 -11.28 1.80 22.14
CA PRO A 92 -11.04 3.13 22.71
C PRO A 92 -9.69 3.71 22.28
N PHE A 93 -9.63 5.02 22.01
CA PHE A 93 -8.41 5.70 21.53
C PHE A 93 -7.16 5.35 22.36
N LEU A 94 -7.28 5.36 23.69
CA LEU A 94 -6.16 5.04 24.60
C LEU A 94 -5.61 3.62 24.44
N ALA A 95 -6.39 2.67 23.92
CA ALA A 95 -5.93 1.31 23.64
C ALA A 95 -5.12 1.21 22.32
N GLN A 96 -5.14 2.26 21.50
CA GLN A 96 -4.54 2.29 20.16
C GLN A 96 -3.28 3.17 20.08
N VAL A 97 -2.91 3.85 21.17
CA VAL A 97 -1.74 4.77 21.20
C VAL A 97 -0.39 4.04 21.11
N ALA A 98 -0.39 2.71 21.18
CA ALA A 98 0.77 1.85 21.03
C ALA A 98 0.37 0.55 20.30
N PRO A 99 1.34 -0.19 19.72
CA PRO A 99 1.05 -1.47 19.08
C PRO A 99 0.38 -2.47 20.03
N CYS A 100 -0.66 -3.16 19.55
CA CYS A 100 -1.32 -4.24 20.26
C CYS A 100 -0.59 -5.57 20.00
N PHE A 101 -0.03 -6.19 21.05
CA PHE A 101 0.68 -7.48 20.95
C PHE A 101 -0.17 -8.69 21.36
N GLY A 102 -1.40 -8.47 21.83
CA GLY A 102 -2.30 -9.53 22.24
C GLY A 102 -3.63 -9.00 22.78
N LEU A 103 -4.67 -9.82 22.66
CA LEU A 103 -5.99 -9.60 23.22
C LEU A 103 -6.38 -10.84 24.02
N ALA A 104 -6.98 -10.64 25.19
CA ALA A 104 -7.54 -11.71 26.01
C ALA A 104 -9.04 -11.43 26.21
N PHE A 105 -9.84 -12.50 26.14
CA PHE A 105 -11.29 -12.48 26.23
C PHE A 105 -11.77 -13.39 27.36
#